data_AF-A0A7V0UDK0-F1
#
_entry.id   AF-A0A7V0UDK0-F1
#
_cell.length_a   1.000
_cell.length_b   1.000
_cell.length_c   1.000
_cell.angle_alpha   90.00
_cell.angle_beta   90.00
_cell.angle_gamma   90.00
#
_symmetry.space_group_name_H-M   'P 1'
#
loop_
_entity.id
_entity.type
_entity.pdbx_description
1 polymer ?
#
loop_
_entity_poly.entity_id
_entity_poly.type
_entity_poly.pdbx_seq_one_letter_code
_entity_poly.pdbx_strand_id
1 'polypeptide(L)'
;MTSGMARELTPHNIAVIAVAPGFMRTERVAGAFEAAGSKDYLTFTESPEYAGRAVVALAGDPQVIQKSGKVLPVGDLAKEYGFTDIDGRQIPAFRMPD
;
A
#
# COMPACT_ATOMS: atom_id res chain seq x y z
N MET A 1 -1.13 -12.38 -11.82
CA MET A 1 0.16 -11.81 -12.30
C MET A 1 1.25 -11.97 -11.25
N THR A 2 1.17 -11.30 -10.09
CA THR A 2 2.21 -11.31 -9.04
C THR A 2 2.72 -12.69 -8.62
N SER A 3 1.83 -13.61 -8.25
CA SER A 3 2.22 -14.97 -7.82
C SER A 3 2.92 -15.78 -8.92
N GLY A 4 2.46 -15.67 -10.17
CA GLY A 4 3.08 -16.34 -11.32
C GLY A 4 4.50 -15.85 -11.57
N MET A 5 4.68 -14.53 -11.69
CA MET A 5 5.99 -13.91 -11.88
C MET A 5 6.94 -14.18 -10.73
N ALA A 6 6.44 -14.15 -9.48
CA ALA A 6 7.26 -14.46 -8.31
C ALA A 6 7.85 -15.87 -8.38
N ARG A 7 7.09 -16.87 -8.83
CA ARG A 7 7.58 -18.25 -8.97
C ARG A 7 8.76 -18.34 -9.95
N GLU A 8 8.69 -17.62 -11.06
CA GLU A 8 9.73 -17.62 -12.10
C GLU A 8 10.96 -16.81 -11.70
N LEU A 9 10.77 -15.71 -10.97
CA LEU A 9 11.82 -14.73 -10.68
C LEU A 9 12.52 -14.94 -9.33
N THR A 10 11.95 -15.71 -8.40
CA THR A 10 12.58 -16.02 -7.10
C THR A 10 13.93 -16.74 -7.23
N PRO A 11 14.14 -17.73 -8.13
CA PRO A 11 15.46 -18.35 -8.34
C PRO A 11 16.55 -17.37 -8.77
N HIS A 12 16.17 -16.22 -9.32
CA HIS A 12 17.07 -15.14 -9.72
C HIS A 12 17.21 -14.06 -8.64
N ASN A 13 16.69 -14.31 -7.44
CA ASN A 13 16.66 -13.36 -6.32
C ASN A 13 15.98 -12.02 -6.65
N ILE A 14 14.91 -12.07 -7.46
CA ILE A 14 14.09 -10.92 -7.80
C ILE A 14 12.75 -11.04 -7.06
N ALA A 15 12.49 -10.11 -6.15
CA ALA A 15 11.23 -10.04 -5.42
C ALA A 15 10.13 -9.42 -6.27
N VAL A 16 8.94 -10.04 -6.30
CA VAL A 16 7.77 -9.54 -7.03
C VAL A 16 6.62 -9.37 -6.04
N ILE A 17 6.17 -8.15 -5.82
CA ILE A 17 5.18 -7.82 -4.78
C ILE A 17 4.11 -6.92 -5.39
N ALA A 18 2.84 -7.19 -5.08
CA ALA A 18 1.75 -6.27 -5.36
C ALA A 18 1.54 -5.37 -4.14
N VAL A 19 1.88 -4.09 -4.27
CA VAL A 19 1.57 -3.08 -3.25
C VAL A 19 0.12 -2.62 -3.44
N ALA A 20 -0.68 -2.72 -2.38
CA ALA A 20 -2.11 -2.40 -2.41
C ALA A 20 -2.41 -1.20 -1.48
N PRO A 21 -2.42 0.03 -2.00
CA PRO A 21 -2.89 1.18 -1.23
C PRO A 21 -4.40 1.10 -0.97
N GLY A 22 -4.85 1.80 0.06
CA GLY A 22 -6.26 2.09 0.30
C GLY A 22 -6.79 3.17 -0.64
N PHE A 23 -7.80 3.92 -0.19
CA PHE A 23 -8.32 5.05 -0.96
C PHE A 23 -7.31 6.20 -0.97
N MET A 24 -6.52 6.27 -2.04
CA MET A 24 -5.49 7.30 -2.21
C MET A 24 -6.11 8.63 -2.65
N ARG A 25 -5.73 9.73 -1.99
CA ARG A 25 -6.16 11.13 -2.25
C ARG A 25 -5.65 11.67 -3.59
N THR A 26 -6.08 11.04 -4.66
CA THR A 26 -5.99 11.53 -6.05
C THR A 26 -7.22 12.37 -6.38
N GLU A 27 -7.14 13.22 -7.39
CA GLU A 27 -8.24 14.07 -7.84
C GLU A 27 -9.49 13.23 -8.17
N ARG A 28 -9.29 12.06 -8.79
CA ARG A 28 -10.37 11.12 -9.12
C ARG A 28 -11.07 10.57 -7.88
N VAL A 29 -10.32 10.23 -6.84
CA VAL A 29 -10.89 9.66 -5.60
C VAL A 29 -11.54 10.75 -4.75
N ALA A 30 -10.88 11.90 -4.60
CA ALA A 30 -11.45 13.06 -3.92
C ALA A 30 -12.77 13.50 -4.57
N GLY A 31 -12.77 13.69 -5.90
CA GLY A 31 -13.98 14.04 -6.64
C GLY A 31 -15.11 13.02 -6.51
N ALA A 32 -14.79 11.72 -6.44
CA ALA A 32 -15.80 10.68 -6.21
C ALA A 32 -16.42 10.77 -4.80
N PHE A 33 -15.63 11.02 -3.75
CA PHE A 33 -16.14 11.19 -2.39
C PHE A 33 -16.93 12.49 -2.23
N GLU A 34 -16.48 13.57 -2.85
CA GLU A 34 -17.18 14.86 -2.86
C GLU A 34 -18.55 14.74 -3.57
N ALA A 35 -18.59 14.10 -4.74
CA ALA A 35 -19.84 13.83 -5.46
C ALA A 35 -20.79 12.91 -4.66
N ALA A 36 -20.25 12.01 -3.84
CA ALA A 36 -21.00 11.16 -2.92
C ALA A 36 -21.43 11.88 -1.62
N GLY A 37 -21.04 13.16 -1.43
CA GLY A 37 -21.38 13.94 -0.23
C GLY A 37 -20.60 13.55 1.03
N SER A 38 -19.51 12.79 0.90
CA SER A 38 -18.68 12.40 2.03
C SER A 38 -17.83 13.57 2.53
N LYS A 39 -18.05 14.02 3.76
CA LYS A 39 -17.31 15.13 4.37
C LYS A 39 -16.06 14.69 5.14
N ASP A 40 -16.02 13.42 5.54
CA ASP A 40 -14.99 12.89 6.43
C ASP A 40 -13.96 12.01 5.69
N TYR A 41 -13.96 12.00 4.36
CA TYR A 41 -13.09 11.11 3.59
C TYR A 41 -11.60 11.30 3.87
N LEU A 42 -11.19 12.51 4.25
CA LEU A 42 -9.80 12.80 4.65
C LEU A 42 -9.34 12.01 5.89
N THR A 43 -10.27 11.52 6.70
CA THR A 43 -9.96 10.76 7.92
C THR A 43 -9.47 9.33 7.64
N PHE A 44 -9.84 8.74 6.50
CA PHE A 44 -9.51 7.35 6.14
C PHE A 44 -8.81 7.19 4.78
N THR A 45 -8.62 8.28 4.04
CA THR A 45 -7.88 8.25 2.76
C THR A 45 -6.38 8.49 2.95
N GLU A 46 -5.58 7.87 2.11
CA GLU A 46 -4.11 7.86 2.16
C GLU A 46 -3.51 8.91 1.21
N SER A 47 -2.36 9.50 1.52
CA SER A 47 -1.61 10.26 0.50
C SER A 47 -0.92 9.32 -0.51
N PRO A 48 -0.61 9.81 -1.73
CA PRO A 48 0.25 9.08 -2.66
C PRO A 48 1.65 8.74 -2.10
N GLU A 49 2.21 9.63 -1.29
CA GLU A 49 3.48 9.43 -0.61
C GLU A 49 3.45 8.29 0.40
N TYR A 50 2.30 7.97 1.02
CA TYR A 50 2.19 6.82 1.93
C TYR A 50 2.49 5.50 1.23
N ALA A 51 1.95 5.33 0.01
CA ALA A 51 2.27 4.18 -0.84
C ALA A 51 3.73 4.21 -1.31
N GLY A 52 4.26 5.40 -1.63
CA GLY A 52 5.68 5.58 -1.97
C GLY A 52 6.62 5.15 -0.83
N ARG A 53 6.29 5.50 0.41
CA ARG A 53 7.04 5.07 1.61
C ARG A 53 7.01 3.55 1.79
N ALA A 54 5.89 2.89 1.48
CA ALA A 54 5.81 1.43 1.47
C ALA A 54 6.77 0.82 0.44
N VAL A 55 6.87 1.40 -0.76
CA VAL A 55 7.82 0.96 -1.79
C VAL A 55 9.26 1.15 -1.32
N VAL A 56 9.59 2.29 -0.70
CA VAL A 56 10.93 2.54 -0.14
C VAL A 56 11.26 1.53 0.96
N ALA A 57 10.32 1.24 1.87
CA ALA A 57 10.51 0.28 2.94
C ALA A 57 10.77 -1.14 2.40
N LEU A 58 9.98 -1.58 1.41
CA LEU A 58 10.18 -2.86 0.73
C LEU A 58 11.52 -2.92 -0.01
N ALA A 59 11.90 -1.85 -0.71
CA ALA A 59 13.16 -1.79 -1.45
C ALA A 59 14.39 -1.82 -0.52
N GLY A 60 14.27 -1.30 0.69
CA GLY A 60 15.32 -1.31 1.71
C GLY A 60 15.36 -2.57 2.58
N ASP A 61 14.37 -3.47 2.47
CA ASP A 61 14.27 -4.67 3.30
C ASP A 61 15.21 -5.78 2.77
N PRO A 62 16.27 -6.16 3.53
CA PRO A 62 17.18 -7.23 3.11
C PRO A 62 16.51 -8.60 3.02
N GLN A 63 15.31 -8.76 3.59
CA GLN A 63 14.50 -9.97 3.58
C GLN A 63 13.28 -9.86 2.66
N VAL A 64 13.20 -8.85 1.79
CA VAL A 64 12.06 -8.60 0.89
C VAL A 64 11.68 -9.82 0.03
N ILE A 65 12.63 -10.70 -0.29
CA ILE A 65 12.36 -11.92 -1.07
C ILE A 65 11.34 -12.85 -0.37
N GLN A 66 11.28 -12.85 0.96
CA GLN A 66 10.29 -13.62 1.75
C GLN A 66 8.85 -13.10 1.56
N LYS A 67 8.71 -11.90 1.01
CA LYS A 67 7.44 -11.25 0.69
C LYS A 67 7.02 -11.43 -0.78
N SER A 68 7.89 -12.02 -1.62
CA SER A 68 7.62 -12.27 -3.03
C SER A 68 6.34 -13.10 -3.24
N GLY A 69 5.57 -12.75 -4.27
CA GLY A 69 4.30 -13.39 -4.65
C GLY A 69 3.08 -12.90 -3.88
N LYS A 70 3.24 -11.99 -2.92
CA LYS A 70 2.15 -11.52 -2.04
C LYS A 70 1.55 -10.20 -2.51
N VAL A 71 0.29 -9.99 -2.11
CA VAL A 71 -0.36 -8.68 -2.12
C VAL A 71 -0.22 -8.11 -0.71
N LEU A 72 0.37 -6.93 -0.58
CA LEU A 72 0.65 -6.30 0.71
C LEU A 72 -0.08 -4.96 0.79
N PRO A 73 -1.05 -4.83 1.70
CA PRO A 73 -1.70 -3.56 1.96
C PRO A 73 -0.73 -2.53 2.54
N VAL A 74 -0.82 -1.28 2.08
CA VAL A 74 0.08 -0.19 2.54
C VAL A 74 -0.04 0.02 4.05
N GLY A 75 -1.25 0.02 4.62
CA GLY A 75 -1.43 0.16 6.07
C GLY A 75 -0.81 -0.98 6.89
N ASP A 76 -0.79 -2.21 6.36
CA ASP A 76 -0.12 -3.33 7.02
C ASP A 76 1.42 -3.14 6.98
N LEU A 77 1.95 -2.67 5.83
CA LEU A 77 3.37 -2.34 5.69
C LEU A 77 3.80 -1.16 6.56
N ALA A 78 2.96 -0.14 6.71
CA ALA A 78 3.23 1.00 7.57
C ALA A 78 3.39 0.59 9.03
N LYS A 79 2.50 -0.29 9.50
CA LYS A 79 2.59 -0.90 10.83
C LYS A 79 3.85 -1.75 10.98
N GLU A 80 4.17 -2.57 9.98
CA GLU A 80 5.34 -3.46 10.02
C GLU A 80 6.67 -2.71 10.02
N TYR A 81 6.83 -1.71 9.13
CA TYR A 81 8.08 -0.98 8.94
C TYR A 81 8.16 0.35 9.72
N GLY A 82 7.10 0.73 10.44
CA GLY A 82 7.10 1.88 11.35
C GLY A 82 7.10 3.25 10.65
N PHE A 83 6.56 3.36 9.43
CA PHE A 83 6.40 4.66 8.75
C PHE A 83 4.97 5.20 8.87
N THR A 84 4.83 6.51 8.70
CA THR A 84 3.54 7.23 8.72
C THR A 84 3.23 7.84 7.36
N ASP A 85 1.97 8.23 7.16
CA ASP A 85 1.57 9.16 6.10
C ASP A 85 2.18 10.56 6.36
N ILE A 86 2.04 11.48 5.41
CA ILE A 86 2.57 12.85 5.43
C ILE A 86 2.05 13.69 6.59
N ASP A 87 0.91 13.31 7.17
CA ASP A 87 0.27 13.98 8.30
C ASP A 87 0.55 13.29 9.65
N GLY A 88 1.46 12.31 9.67
CA GLY A 88 1.88 11.59 10.88
C GLY A 88 0.96 10.43 11.29
N ARG A 89 -0.13 10.18 10.56
CA ARG A 89 -1.02 9.04 10.86
C ARG A 89 -0.49 7.73 10.27
N GLN A 90 -0.82 6.62 10.93
CA GLN A 90 -0.78 5.30 10.31
C GLN A 90 -2.21 4.90 9.95
N ILE A 91 -2.56 5.06 8.68
CA ILE A 91 -3.88 4.69 8.18
C ILE A 91 -3.91 3.15 8.04
N PRO A 92 -4.91 2.46 8.62
CA PRO A 92 -4.99 1.00 8.60
C PRO A 92 -5.25 0.48 7.18
N ALA A 93 -4.87 -0.77 6.95
CA ALA A 93 -5.13 -1.44 5.68
C ALA A 93 -6.63 -1.43 5.36
N PHE A 94 -6.97 -0.95 4.18
CA PHE A 94 -8.33 -1.06 3.66
C PHE A 94 -8.69 -2.53 3.45
N ARG A 95 -9.86 -2.93 3.97
CA ARG A 95 -10.45 -4.25 3.80
C ARG A 95 -11.88 -4.07 3.32
N MET A 96 -12.33 -4.94 2.42
CA MET A 96 -13.75 -5.03 2.11
C MET A 96 -14.50 -5.46 3.38
N PRO A 97 -15.64 -4.83 3.69
CA PRO A 97 -16.58 -5.38 4.66
C PRO A 97 -17.03 -6.78 4.21
N ASP A 98 -17.33 -7.64 5.18
CA ASP A 98 -17.94 -8.96 4.94
C ASP A 98 -19.35 -8.85 4.31
#